data_AF-A0A6I2X0Q5-F1
#
_entry.id   AF-A0A6I2X0Q5-F1
#
_cell.length_a   1.000
_cell.length_b   1.000
_cell.length_c   1.000
_cell.angle_alpha   90.00
_cell.angle_beta   90.00
_cell.angle_gamma   90.00
#
_symmetry.space_group_name_H-M   'P 1'
#
loop_
_entity.id
_entity.type
_entity.pdbx_description
1 polymer ?
#
loop_
_entity_poly.entity_id
_entity_poly.type
_entity_poly.pdbx_seq_one_letter_code
_entity_poly.pdbx_strand_id
1 'polypeptide(L)'
;MSSEKSGKYRAIWILLILVAVILVALGAGVFGYASLKHESVAVTSIETPSDSDAPPQFAWPSPTSAADPATPANQVLTFNCETQVSKPDAILFACADGYEGIEKISWSTWSVTGAIGTGTYFRNQCDPDCASGKFAYQKVSLALGGAIATEGKVFLTLLDYGGVGASLAPESGTDISEFYRAMKSQ
;
A
#
# COMPACT_ATOMS: atom_id res chain seq x y z
N MET A 1 -6.87 -53.65 -3.40
CA MET A 1 -6.45 -53.07 -2.11
C MET A 1 -6.90 -51.60 -2.01
N SER A 2 -8.20 -51.31 -1.98
CA SER A 2 -8.69 -49.90 -1.99
C SER A 2 -10.09 -49.70 -1.41
N SER A 3 -10.49 -50.48 -0.40
CA SER A 3 -11.81 -50.32 0.26
C SER A 3 -11.72 -50.07 1.78
N GLU A 4 -10.57 -50.37 2.41
CA GLU A 4 -10.47 -50.36 3.88
C GLU A 4 -10.06 -49.00 4.49
N LYS A 5 -9.59 -48.04 3.67
CA LYS A 5 -9.16 -46.72 4.16
C LYS A 5 -10.32 -45.74 4.39
N SER A 6 -11.40 -45.82 3.62
CA SER A 6 -12.51 -44.84 3.67
C SER A 6 -13.32 -44.89 4.98
N GLY A 7 -13.46 -46.06 5.60
CA GLY A 7 -14.18 -46.21 6.87
C GLY A 7 -13.46 -45.56 8.06
N LYS A 8 -12.12 -45.63 8.08
CA LYS A 8 -11.29 -45.07 9.17
C LYS A 8 -11.33 -43.54 9.17
N TYR A 9 -11.31 -42.90 8.01
CA TYR A 9 -11.44 -41.44 7.91
C TYR A 9 -12.84 -40.95 8.31
N ARG A 10 -13.91 -41.68 7.97
CA ARG A 10 -15.28 -41.32 8.37
C ARG A 10 -15.48 -41.43 9.89
N ALA A 11 -14.89 -42.44 10.54
CA ALA A 11 -14.94 -42.59 11.99
C ALA A 11 -14.19 -41.47 12.73
N ILE A 12 -13.02 -41.06 12.24
CA ILE A 12 -12.25 -39.94 12.81
C ILE A 12 -13.02 -38.62 12.71
N TRP A 13 -13.63 -38.35 11.54
CA TRP A 13 -14.44 -37.14 11.34
C TRP A 13 -15.66 -37.09 12.26
N ILE A 14 -16.35 -38.22 12.48
CA ILE A 14 -17.48 -38.29 13.40
C ILE A 14 -17.02 -38.04 14.85
N LEU A 15 -15.87 -38.58 15.25
CA LEU A 15 -15.32 -38.38 16.59
C LEU A 15 -14.95 -36.90 16.85
N LEU A 16 -14.33 -36.23 15.87
CA LEU A 16 -13.99 -34.81 15.98
C LEU A 16 -15.22 -33.92 16.11
N ILE A 17 -16.28 -34.21 15.34
CA ILE A 17 -17.56 -33.48 15.44
C ILE A 17 -18.19 -33.68 16.83
N LEU A 18 -18.20 -34.91 17.35
CA LEU A 18 -18.73 -35.18 18.69
C LEU A 18 -17.93 -34.49 19.79
N VAL A 19 -16.61 -34.44 19.70
CA VAL A 19 -15.76 -33.69 20.65
C VAL A 19 -16.03 -32.19 20.57
N ALA A 20 -16.17 -31.61 19.37
CA ALA A 20 -16.50 -30.19 19.21
C ALA A 20 -17.87 -29.84 19.82
N VAL A 21 -18.88 -30.69 19.64
CA VAL A 21 -20.22 -30.49 20.24
C VAL A 21 -20.17 -30.59 21.77
N ILE A 22 -19.37 -31.51 22.33
CA ILE A 22 -19.19 -31.64 23.78
C ILE A 22 -18.46 -30.41 24.36
N LEU A 23 -17.47 -29.86 23.66
CA LEU A 23 -16.77 -28.64 24.09
C LEU A 23 -17.69 -27.41 24.10
N VAL A 24 -18.62 -27.31 23.15
CA VAL A 24 -19.63 -26.23 23.12
C VAL A 24 -20.66 -26.42 24.24
N ALA A 25 -21.07 -27.65 24.55
CA ALA A 25 -22.05 -27.93 25.60
C ALA A 25 -21.51 -27.76 27.04
N LEU A 26 -20.20 -27.93 27.25
CA LEU A 26 -19.56 -27.74 28.56
C LEU A 26 -19.03 -26.31 28.77
N GLY A 27 -19.06 -25.46 27.74
CA GLY A 27 -18.72 -24.03 27.80
C GLY A 27 -19.82 -23.15 28.39
N ALA A 28 -20.41 -23.54 29.52
CA ALA A 28 -21.20 -22.63 30.34
C ALA A 28 -20.25 -21.81 31.22
N GLY A 29 -19.84 -20.62 30.79
CA GLY A 29 -18.90 -19.82 31.55
C GLY A 29 -18.67 -18.39 31.06
N VAL A 30 -19.59 -17.50 31.47
CA VAL A 30 -19.35 -16.07 31.71
C VAL A 30 -19.12 -15.17 30.48
N PHE A 31 -20.21 -14.84 29.78
CA PHE A 31 -20.34 -13.49 29.20
C PHE A 31 -21.35 -12.72 30.04
N GLY A 32 -20.83 -12.04 31.07
CA GLY A 32 -21.57 -11.02 31.79
C GLY A 32 -21.82 -9.84 30.87
N TYR A 33 -23.02 -9.77 30.29
CA TYR A 33 -23.47 -8.57 29.61
C TYR A 33 -23.81 -7.54 30.68
N ALA A 34 -22.85 -6.70 31.05
CA ALA A 34 -23.11 -5.50 31.83
C ALA A 34 -23.89 -4.52 30.94
N SER A 35 -25.18 -4.35 31.23
CA SER A 35 -26.02 -3.30 30.65
C SER A 35 -25.48 -1.93 31.04
N LEU A 36 -24.76 -1.28 30.13
CA LEU A 36 -24.45 0.14 30.20
C LEU A 36 -25.70 0.91 29.77
N LYS A 37 -26.32 1.60 30.74
CA LYS A 37 -27.34 2.62 30.49
C LYS A 37 -26.67 3.77 29.72
N HIS A 38 -27.07 3.99 28.47
CA HIS A 38 -26.73 5.23 27.76
C HIS A 38 -27.74 6.31 28.13
N GLU A 39 -27.26 7.35 28.77
CA GLU A 39 -27.99 8.59 29.02
C GLU A 39 -28.05 9.37 27.70
N SER A 40 -29.26 9.66 27.23
CA SER A 40 -29.51 10.38 25.99
C SER A 40 -29.22 11.87 26.17
N VAL A 41 -28.05 12.31 25.73
CA VAL A 41 -27.75 13.74 25.57
C VAL A 41 -28.43 14.21 24.28
N ALA A 42 -29.36 15.16 24.42
CA ALA A 42 -29.99 15.81 23.28
C ALA A 42 -28.92 16.57 22.47
N VAL A 43 -28.62 16.06 21.28
CA VAL A 43 -27.80 16.79 20.30
C VAL A 43 -28.68 17.88 19.70
N THR A 44 -28.42 19.12 20.13
CA THR A 44 -28.89 20.33 19.46
C THR A 44 -28.40 20.31 18.02
N SER A 45 -29.34 20.45 17.09
CA SER A 45 -29.10 20.59 15.65
C SER A 45 -28.00 21.62 15.39
N ILE A 46 -26.90 21.17 14.79
CA ILE A 46 -25.91 22.06 14.18
C ILE A 46 -26.27 22.12 12.71
N GLU A 47 -26.54 23.34 12.26
CA GLU A 47 -26.87 23.69 10.89
C GLU A 47 -25.80 23.19 9.91
N THR A 48 -26.28 22.62 8.81
CA THR A 48 -25.51 22.36 7.59
C THR A 48 -24.79 23.61 7.09
N PRO A 49 -23.56 23.44 6.58
CA PRO A 49 -23.29 23.95 5.24
C PRO A 49 -22.94 22.81 4.29
N SER A 50 -23.72 22.77 3.22
CA SER A 50 -23.44 22.13 1.95
C SER A 50 -22.15 22.71 1.36
N ASP A 51 -21.12 21.88 1.19
CA ASP A 51 -20.09 21.89 0.13
C ASP A 51 -18.85 21.13 0.64
N SER A 52 -18.78 19.80 0.43
CA SER A 52 -17.51 19.03 0.39
C SER A 52 -17.79 17.56 0.07
N ASP A 53 -18.41 17.29 -1.07
CA ASP A 53 -18.34 15.99 -1.76
C ASP A 53 -17.09 15.94 -2.67
N ALA A 54 -15.96 16.51 -2.21
CA ALA A 54 -14.68 16.29 -2.86
C ALA A 54 -14.07 14.99 -2.29
N PRO A 55 -13.71 14.00 -3.14
CA PRO A 55 -12.94 12.85 -2.67
C PRO A 55 -11.66 13.35 -1.99
N PRO A 56 -11.14 12.64 -0.97
CA PRO A 56 -9.96 13.08 -0.21
C PRO A 56 -8.85 13.47 -1.19
N GLN A 57 -8.58 14.77 -1.27
CA GLN A 57 -7.59 15.31 -2.18
C GLN A 57 -6.23 14.96 -1.61
N PHE A 58 -5.65 13.90 -2.17
CA PHE A 58 -4.26 13.57 -1.99
C PHE A 58 -3.42 14.83 -2.23
N ALA A 59 -2.78 15.35 -1.19
CA ALA A 59 -1.96 16.55 -1.32
C ALA A 59 -0.64 16.14 -1.96
N TRP A 60 -0.54 16.28 -3.27
CA TRP A 60 0.64 15.92 -4.05
C TRP A 60 1.88 16.68 -3.58
N PRO A 61 3.08 16.06 -3.66
CA PRO A 61 4.28 16.67 -3.13
C PRO A 61 4.67 17.86 -4.02
N SER A 62 4.75 19.05 -3.43
CA SER A 62 5.21 20.24 -4.14
C SER A 62 6.74 20.24 -4.26
N PRO A 63 7.32 20.62 -5.40
CA PRO A 63 8.77 20.65 -5.58
C PRO A 63 9.42 21.67 -4.64
N THR A 64 10.41 21.22 -3.87
CA THR A 64 11.22 22.07 -2.98
C THR A 64 12.48 22.49 -3.74
N SER A 65 12.38 23.61 -4.46
CA SER A 65 13.22 23.99 -5.62
C SER A 65 14.74 24.20 -5.40
N ALA A 66 15.52 23.64 -6.33
CA ALA A 66 16.77 24.20 -6.89
C ALA A 66 16.97 23.86 -8.40
N ALA A 67 15.97 23.27 -9.07
CA ALA A 67 16.08 22.76 -10.45
C ALA A 67 15.42 23.71 -11.47
N ASP A 68 16.02 23.85 -12.66
CA ASP A 68 15.46 24.65 -13.76
C ASP A 68 14.17 24.01 -14.31
N PRO A 69 12.99 24.65 -14.17
CA PRO A 69 11.72 24.12 -14.66
C PRO A 69 11.71 23.85 -16.18
N ALA A 70 12.61 24.48 -16.95
CA ALA A 70 12.72 24.30 -18.40
C ALA A 70 13.50 23.05 -18.81
N THR A 71 14.05 22.28 -17.85
CA THR A 71 14.77 21.03 -18.15
C THR A 71 13.87 20.07 -18.96
N PRO A 72 14.35 19.55 -20.11
CA PRO A 72 13.57 18.62 -20.92
C PRO A 72 13.13 17.38 -20.13
N ALA A 73 11.90 16.93 -20.35
CA ALA A 73 11.30 15.81 -19.61
C ALA A 73 12.15 14.52 -19.64
N ASN A 74 12.83 14.22 -20.75
CA ASN A 74 13.72 13.06 -20.88
C ASN A 74 15.05 13.19 -20.10
N GLN A 75 15.35 14.37 -19.57
CA GLN A 75 16.50 14.64 -18.70
C GLN A 75 16.11 14.67 -17.22
N VAL A 76 14.81 14.63 -16.90
CA VAL A 76 14.31 14.50 -15.54
C VAL A 76 14.34 13.03 -15.14
N LEU A 77 15.06 12.74 -14.07
CA LEU A 77 15.28 11.41 -13.53
C LEU A 77 14.49 11.22 -12.24
N THR A 78 14.41 9.96 -11.82
CA THR A 78 14.02 9.53 -10.50
C THR A 78 14.85 8.32 -10.12
N PHE A 79 14.52 7.70 -9.00
CA PHE A 79 15.19 6.51 -8.50
C PHE A 79 14.26 5.31 -8.60
N ASN A 80 14.80 4.22 -9.12
CA ASN A 80 14.26 2.90 -8.87
C ASN A 80 15.41 2.10 -8.27
N CYS A 81 15.36 1.92 -6.96
CA CYS A 81 16.45 1.30 -6.24
C CYS A 81 17.79 2.04 -6.41
N GLU A 82 18.86 1.32 -6.74
CA GLU A 82 20.20 1.86 -6.95
C GLU A 82 20.35 2.56 -8.32
N THR A 83 19.31 2.53 -9.15
CA THR A 83 19.35 3.06 -10.52
C THR A 83 18.71 4.42 -10.63
N GLN A 84 19.35 5.29 -11.42
CA GLN A 84 18.80 6.56 -11.86
C GLN A 84 18.09 6.36 -13.19
N VAL A 85 16.80 6.65 -13.27
CA VAL A 85 15.96 6.30 -14.42
C VAL A 85 14.96 7.41 -14.74
N SER A 86 14.71 7.65 -16.03
CA SER A 86 13.63 8.54 -16.49
C SER A 86 12.38 7.73 -16.83
N LYS A 87 11.20 8.18 -16.37
CA LYS A 87 9.90 7.55 -16.63
C LYS A 87 9.90 6.02 -16.42
N PRO A 88 10.25 5.52 -15.23
CA PRO A 88 10.28 4.09 -14.98
C PRO A 88 8.89 3.46 -15.10
N ASP A 89 8.83 2.20 -15.53
CA ASP A 89 7.61 1.39 -15.54
C ASP A 89 7.34 0.68 -14.21
N ALA A 90 8.31 0.72 -13.28
CA ALA A 90 8.19 0.24 -11.91
C ALA A 90 9.01 1.08 -10.91
N ILE A 91 8.54 1.18 -9.67
CA ILE A 91 9.25 1.76 -8.53
C ILE A 91 9.21 0.74 -7.40
N LEU A 92 10.36 0.20 -7.03
CA LEU A 92 10.53 -0.64 -5.84
C LEU A 92 10.80 0.24 -4.62
N PHE A 93 10.17 -0.06 -3.50
CA PHE A 93 10.40 0.70 -2.26
C PHE A 93 11.66 0.23 -1.54
N ALA A 94 12.05 -1.03 -1.74
CA ALA A 94 13.31 -1.59 -1.27
C ALA A 94 13.89 -2.56 -2.32
N CYS A 95 15.21 -2.70 -2.33
CA CYS A 95 15.94 -3.36 -3.42
C CYS A 95 16.34 -4.80 -3.14
N ALA A 96 16.37 -5.18 -1.87
CA ALA A 96 16.95 -6.44 -1.44
C ALA A 96 16.08 -7.66 -1.81
N ASP A 97 14.76 -7.51 -1.75
CA ASP A 97 13.84 -8.64 -1.69
C ASP A 97 12.64 -8.52 -2.64
N GLY A 98 12.47 -7.38 -3.32
CA GLY A 98 11.30 -7.14 -4.17
C GLY A 98 9.98 -7.31 -3.42
N TYR A 99 9.99 -7.03 -2.12
CA TYR A 99 8.87 -7.28 -1.22
C TYR A 99 7.64 -6.45 -1.57
N GLU A 100 7.84 -5.19 -1.95
CA GLU A 100 6.75 -4.27 -2.28
C GLU A 100 7.18 -3.18 -3.28
N GLY A 101 6.20 -2.62 -3.97
CA GLY A 101 6.40 -1.51 -4.89
C GLY A 101 5.20 -1.23 -5.76
N ILE A 102 5.41 -0.46 -6.82
CA ILE A 102 4.42 -0.14 -7.85
C ILE A 102 4.98 -0.56 -9.20
N GLU A 103 4.24 -1.37 -9.95
CA GLU A 103 4.60 -1.84 -11.29
C GLU A 103 3.58 -1.38 -12.34
N LYS A 104 3.90 -1.64 -13.62
CA LYS A 104 3.02 -1.35 -14.78
C LYS A 104 2.60 0.12 -14.80
N ILE A 105 3.55 1.01 -14.50
CA ILE A 105 3.30 2.43 -14.38
C ILE A 105 3.08 3.05 -15.76
N SER A 106 1.98 3.79 -15.88
CA SER A 106 1.67 4.64 -17.03
C SER A 106 1.67 6.09 -16.59
N TRP A 107 2.63 6.88 -17.07
CA TRP A 107 2.76 8.30 -16.77
C TRP A 107 1.89 9.16 -17.69
N SER A 108 1.05 10.02 -17.11
CA SER A 108 0.29 11.05 -17.84
C SER A 108 1.06 12.36 -17.95
N THR A 109 1.86 12.70 -16.93
CA THR A 109 2.74 13.87 -16.94
C THR A 109 4.14 13.48 -16.47
N TRP A 110 5.14 14.24 -16.92
CA TRP A 110 6.52 14.10 -16.48
C TRP A 110 7.30 15.37 -16.78
N SER A 111 7.67 16.09 -15.74
CA SER A 111 8.47 17.31 -15.82
C SER A 111 9.23 17.53 -14.51
N VAL A 112 10.02 18.60 -14.46
CA VAL A 112 10.73 19.03 -13.24
C VAL A 112 9.76 19.35 -12.11
N THR A 113 8.58 19.87 -12.41
CA THR A 113 7.60 20.23 -11.39
C THR A 113 6.91 19.00 -10.79
N GLY A 114 7.02 17.84 -11.44
CA GLY A 114 6.49 16.57 -10.96
C GLY A 114 6.09 15.64 -12.09
N ALA A 115 5.67 14.44 -11.71
CA ALA A 115 5.10 13.44 -12.61
C ALA A 115 3.83 12.87 -12.00
N ILE A 116 2.84 12.54 -12.83
CA ILE A 116 1.58 11.93 -12.42
C ILE A 116 1.41 10.67 -13.25
N GLY A 117 0.97 9.60 -12.60
CA GLY A 117 0.75 8.32 -13.25
C GLY A 117 -0.29 7.46 -12.56
N THR A 118 -0.53 6.30 -13.16
CA THR A 118 -1.28 5.21 -12.56
C THR A 118 -0.45 3.95 -12.65
N GLY A 119 -0.65 3.02 -11.73
CA GLY A 119 0.10 1.77 -11.68
C GLY A 119 -0.64 0.68 -10.93
N THR A 120 0.08 -0.40 -10.65
CA THR A 120 -0.37 -1.49 -9.79
C THR A 120 0.58 -1.59 -8.61
N TYR A 121 0.10 -1.23 -7.43
CA TYR A 121 0.77 -1.56 -6.18
C TYR A 121 0.79 -3.08 -5.99
N PHE A 122 1.90 -3.60 -5.50
CA PHE A 122 2.05 -4.99 -5.10
C PHE A 122 2.76 -5.09 -3.75
N ARG A 123 2.41 -6.12 -2.99
CA ARG A 123 3.06 -6.49 -1.73
C ARG A 123 3.10 -8.00 -1.58
N ASN A 124 4.27 -8.55 -1.26
CA ASN A 124 4.42 -9.95 -0.90
C ASN A 124 3.73 -10.21 0.45
N GLN A 125 2.83 -11.18 0.49
CA GLN A 125 2.08 -11.57 1.67
C GLN A 125 2.93 -12.39 2.65
N CYS A 126 4.05 -12.97 2.18
CA CYS A 126 4.96 -13.80 2.98
C CYS A 126 4.25 -14.90 3.80
N ASP A 127 3.24 -15.53 3.20
CA ASP A 127 2.47 -16.60 3.84
C ASP A 127 2.55 -17.91 3.00
N PRO A 128 3.20 -18.98 3.50
CA PRO A 128 3.87 -19.12 4.80
C PRO A 128 5.30 -18.55 4.84
N ASP A 129 5.88 -18.23 3.68
CA ASP A 129 7.21 -17.66 3.53
C ASP A 129 7.25 -16.68 2.35
N CYS A 130 8.22 -15.76 2.35
CA CYS A 130 8.37 -14.76 1.29
C CYS A 130 8.90 -15.35 -0.03
N ALA A 131 9.68 -16.44 0.02
CA ALA A 131 10.31 -17.06 -1.15
C ALA A 131 9.26 -17.68 -2.11
N SER A 132 8.11 -18.06 -1.57
CA SER A 132 6.95 -18.54 -2.31
C SER A 132 6.32 -17.49 -3.24
N GLY A 133 6.55 -16.19 -2.99
CA GLY A 133 6.15 -15.11 -3.89
C GLY A 133 4.63 -14.95 -4.05
N LYS A 134 3.86 -14.99 -2.96
CA LYS A 134 2.43 -14.69 -2.99
C LYS A 134 2.21 -13.19 -2.86
N PHE A 135 1.62 -12.55 -3.86
CA PHE A 135 1.45 -11.10 -3.88
C PHE A 135 -0.02 -10.68 -3.83
N ALA A 136 -0.30 -9.65 -3.02
CA ALA A 136 -1.52 -8.86 -3.12
C ALA A 136 -1.29 -7.71 -4.11
N TYR A 137 -2.32 -7.37 -4.90
CA TYR A 137 -2.24 -6.35 -5.94
C TYR A 137 -3.39 -5.36 -5.84
N GLN A 138 -3.10 -4.10 -6.16
CA GLN A 138 -4.12 -3.06 -6.20
C GLN A 138 -3.79 -1.96 -7.21
N LYS A 139 -4.81 -1.41 -7.88
CA LYS A 139 -4.65 -0.23 -8.73
C LYS A 139 -4.44 1.03 -7.90
N VAL A 140 -3.43 1.82 -8.29
CA VAL A 140 -3.07 3.06 -7.61
C VAL A 140 -2.90 4.21 -8.59
N SER A 141 -3.21 5.42 -8.11
CA SER A 141 -2.71 6.67 -8.67
C SER A 141 -1.45 7.05 -7.91
N LEU A 142 -0.46 7.61 -8.60
CA LEU A 142 0.80 8.03 -8.00
C LEU A 142 1.27 9.37 -8.57
N ALA A 143 2.02 10.11 -7.77
CA ALA A 143 2.78 11.26 -8.22
C ALA A 143 4.20 11.26 -7.67
N LEU A 144 5.10 11.83 -8.48
CA LEU A 144 6.45 12.15 -8.07
C LEU A 144 6.60 13.67 -7.96
N GLY A 145 7.31 14.11 -6.94
CA GLY A 145 7.63 15.51 -6.67
C GLY A 145 9.00 15.64 -5.99
N GLY A 146 9.19 16.74 -5.25
CA GLY A 146 10.44 16.96 -4.52
C GLY A 146 11.66 17.09 -5.44
N ALA A 147 11.57 17.96 -6.46
CA ALA A 147 12.63 18.12 -7.42
C ALA A 147 13.93 18.64 -6.80
N ILE A 148 15.04 17.91 -6.98
CA ILE A 148 16.38 18.32 -6.57
C ILE A 148 17.32 18.38 -7.78
N ALA A 149 18.28 19.30 -7.75
CA ALA A 149 19.37 19.36 -8.72
C ALA A 149 20.70 19.03 -8.04
N THR A 150 21.43 18.04 -8.57
CA THR A 150 22.76 17.65 -8.08
C THR A 150 23.60 17.07 -9.21
N GLU A 151 24.90 17.34 -9.21
CA GLU A 151 25.85 16.84 -10.23
C GLU A 151 25.39 17.09 -11.69
N GLY A 152 24.70 18.22 -11.94
CA GLY A 152 24.18 18.57 -13.27
C GLY A 152 22.96 17.76 -13.71
N LYS A 153 22.33 17.01 -12.82
CA LYS A 153 21.12 16.21 -13.07
C LYS A 153 19.95 16.69 -12.21
N VAL A 154 18.73 16.44 -12.68
CA VAL A 154 17.49 16.76 -11.97
C VAL A 154 16.77 15.48 -11.59
N PHE A 155 16.35 15.36 -10.33
CA PHE A 155 15.66 14.20 -9.79
C PHE A 155 14.35 14.56 -9.11
N LEU A 156 13.30 13.78 -9.34
CA LEU A 156 12.12 13.74 -8.48
C LEU A 156 12.34 12.67 -7.40
N THR A 157 12.22 13.03 -6.12
CA THR A 157 12.60 12.16 -5.00
C THR A 157 11.46 11.76 -4.07
N LEU A 158 10.33 12.48 -4.12
CA LEU A 158 9.19 12.19 -3.25
C LEU A 158 8.11 11.48 -4.03
N LEU A 159 7.68 10.32 -3.52
CA LEU A 159 6.60 9.51 -4.04
C LEU A 159 5.37 9.61 -3.14
N ASP A 160 4.25 9.89 -3.80
CA ASP A 160 2.90 9.84 -3.26
C ASP A 160 2.10 8.79 -4.03
N TYR A 161 1.34 7.93 -3.36
CA TYR A 161 0.46 6.96 -4.03
C TYR A 161 -0.76 6.58 -3.18
N GLY A 162 -1.87 6.26 -3.86
CA GLY A 162 -3.10 5.84 -3.20
C GLY A 162 -3.95 4.95 -4.06
N GLY A 163 -4.78 4.13 -3.40
CA GLY A 163 -5.74 3.26 -4.07
C GLY A 163 -6.67 4.02 -5.00
N VAL A 164 -6.89 3.50 -6.21
CA VAL A 164 -8.02 3.91 -7.05
C VAL A 164 -9.28 3.28 -6.42
N GLY A 165 -10.02 4.06 -5.66
CA GLY A 165 -11.10 3.58 -4.78
C GLY A 165 -10.62 3.35 -3.34
N ALA A 166 -11.55 3.08 -2.42
CA ALA A 166 -11.30 3.10 -0.97
C ALA A 166 -10.48 1.92 -0.40
N SER A 167 -9.83 1.09 -1.22
CA SER A 167 -9.19 -0.16 -0.77
C SER A 167 -7.74 -0.03 -0.28
N LEU A 168 -7.05 1.09 -0.55
CA LEU A 168 -5.69 1.37 -0.03
C LEU A 168 -5.65 2.81 0.46
N ALA A 169 -5.21 2.98 1.69
CA ALA A 169 -5.02 4.29 2.27
C ALA A 169 -3.95 5.07 1.49
N PRO A 170 -4.12 6.39 1.36
CA PRO A 170 -3.12 7.23 0.73
C PRO A 170 -1.80 7.26 1.53
N GLU A 171 -0.67 7.09 0.86
CA GLU A 171 0.69 7.24 1.41
C GLU A 171 1.46 8.38 0.72
N SER A 172 1.92 9.36 1.49
CA SER A 172 2.59 10.55 0.96
C SER A 172 3.99 10.76 1.52
N GLY A 173 4.85 11.40 0.72
CA GLY A 173 6.18 11.84 1.10
C GLY A 173 7.22 10.73 1.19
N THR A 174 7.02 9.59 0.53
CA THR A 174 8.00 8.49 0.52
C THR A 174 9.26 8.95 -0.23
N ASP A 175 10.40 9.05 0.46
CA ASP A 175 11.67 9.44 -0.17
C ASP A 175 12.31 8.24 -0.89
N ILE A 176 12.01 8.10 -2.18
CA ILE A 176 12.55 7.02 -3.01
C ILE A 176 14.03 7.19 -3.35
N SER A 177 14.66 8.31 -2.95
CA SER A 177 16.10 8.50 -3.07
C SER A 177 16.90 7.95 -1.88
N GLU A 178 16.23 7.58 -0.78
CA GLU A 178 16.87 7.13 0.46
C GLU A 178 17.83 5.95 0.22
N PHE A 179 17.35 4.89 -0.45
CA PHE A 179 18.17 3.70 -0.73
C PHE A 179 19.38 4.00 -1.60
N TYR A 180 19.19 4.80 -2.66
CA TYR A 180 20.30 5.21 -3.51
C TYR A 180 21.38 5.95 -2.73
N ARG A 181 20.99 6.85 -1.81
CA ARG A 181 21.92 7.59 -0.95
C ARG A 181 22.63 6.68 0.06
N ALA A 182 21.90 5.74 0.67
CA ALA A 182 22.44 4.80 1.65
C ALA A 182 23.46 3.81 1.04
N MET A 183 23.33 3.49 -0.25
CA MET A 183 24.30 2.65 -0.97
C MET A 183 25.50 3.45 -1.48
N LYS A 184 25.32 4.72 -1.84
CA LYS A 184 26.41 5.61 -2.28
C LYS A 184 27.38 6.00 -1.17
N SER A 185 26.98 5.87 0.10
CA SER A 185 27.83 6.19 1.26
C SER A 185 28.69 5.02 1.75
N GLN A 186 28.60 3.85 1.11
CA GLN A 186 29.43 2.67 1.37
C GLN A 186 30.59 2.58 0.37
#